data_AF-A0A1W1ZJW8-F1
#
_entry.id   AF-A0A1W1ZJW8-F1
#
_cell.length_a   1.000
_cell.length_b   1.000
_cell.length_c   1.000
_cell.angle_alpha   90.00
_cell.angle_beta   90.00
_cell.angle_gamma   90.00
#
_symmetry.space_group_name_H-M   'P 1'
#
loop_
_entity.id
_entity.type
_entity.pdbx_description
1 polymer ?
#
loop_
_entity_poly.entity_id
_entity_poly.type
_entity_poly.pdbx_seq_one_letter_code
_entity_poly.pdbx_strand_id
1 'polypeptide(L)'
;MNSSQIKRMTIEAVVVLILSFIVLIAGNAMTSGQSETRIQNGYSEMFADVLEAARYKEIFPENMSDFEEINHVYQAFDASGKPVGFILDITVESAGNTSLHLLTGVTYDGAELTGIKHIADESVPAPISEEEIARIAEQASGNQIPMSYAAGHFSDDDGDGSVTMISGLNDGIYYAQRLNKDNNGYIDYVQIEVVDGFITRVNWDAFNIDMNTKDRIDASLSGGYSVSGDNWANQSYNLCHALIDCQDPSRLAMKSDGTTDIVPGVTIDIRTFVELAYECIDNSIHGYDQETYIEDLKGIIQGVLGSDPETLGIINDEGFVVFSFEDYPNLFAELDAAGNVISNLNVREKATGTTDDSAGISTIEVDENDVSNDPYSVTVIGAEDGVSIGGGYDMTYENIDGLPVSEIRTYIPGIPGARQRTRCVLTAINISYRFLKDYLDWMA
;
A
#
# COMPACT_ATOMS: atom_id res chain seq x y z
N MET A 1 3.25 -88.50 17.96
CA MET A 1 4.21 -87.46 17.54
C MET A 1 5.45 -87.59 18.41
N ASN A 2 6.62 -87.82 17.83
CA ASN A 2 7.83 -88.07 18.61
C ASN A 2 8.38 -86.74 19.17
N SER A 3 8.99 -86.74 20.36
CA SER A 3 9.50 -85.52 21.04
C SER A 3 10.40 -84.66 20.14
N SER A 4 11.16 -85.30 19.24
CA SER A 4 12.00 -84.63 18.24
C SER A 4 11.21 -83.88 17.16
N GLN A 5 10.06 -84.41 16.74
CA GLN A 5 9.20 -83.78 15.73
C GLN A 5 8.49 -82.56 16.30
N ILE A 6 8.07 -82.63 17.57
CA ILE A 6 7.47 -81.48 18.27
C ILE A 6 8.50 -80.37 18.41
N LYS A 7 9.70 -80.66 18.93
CA LYS A 7 10.79 -79.66 19.06
C LYS A 7 11.16 -79.00 17.74
N ARG A 8 11.22 -79.78 16.65
CA ARG A 8 11.51 -79.26 15.33
C ARG A 8 10.41 -78.31 14.82
N MET A 9 9.15 -78.69 14.97
CA MET A 9 8.02 -77.81 14.62
C MET A 9 7.97 -76.56 15.48
N THR A 10 8.30 -76.64 16.78
CA THR A 10 8.35 -75.46 17.66
C THR A 10 9.47 -74.51 17.25
N ILE A 11 10.64 -75.04 16.89
CA ILE A 11 11.78 -74.22 16.42
C ILE A 11 11.45 -73.57 15.07
N GLU A 12 10.90 -74.32 14.12
CA GLU A 12 10.49 -73.79 12.81
C GLU A 12 9.42 -72.70 12.96
N ALA A 13 8.44 -72.88 13.87
CA ALA A 13 7.43 -71.86 14.16
C ALA A 13 8.03 -70.59 14.79
N VAL A 14 8.97 -70.72 15.71
CA VAL A 14 9.66 -69.57 16.33
C VAL A 14 10.50 -68.81 15.32
N VAL A 15 11.18 -69.52 14.41
CA VAL A 15 11.99 -68.89 13.35
C VAL A 15 11.12 -68.11 12.37
N VAL A 16 9.97 -68.66 11.95
CA VAL A 16 9.02 -67.95 11.08
C VAL A 16 8.44 -66.72 11.78
N LEU A 17 8.16 -66.80 13.08
CA LEU A 17 7.65 -65.68 13.86
C LEU A 17 8.70 -64.55 13.97
N ILE A 18 9.97 -64.88 14.23
CA ILE A 18 11.06 -63.91 14.25
C ILE A 18 11.27 -63.27 12.88
N LEU A 19 11.27 -64.07 11.79
CA LEU A 19 11.38 -63.55 10.43
C LEU A 19 10.23 -62.60 10.07
N SER A 20 9.00 -62.94 10.46
CA SER A 20 7.85 -62.07 10.24
C SER A 20 7.95 -60.75 11.02
N PHE A 21 8.51 -60.78 12.23
CA PHE A 21 8.74 -59.58 13.05
C PHE A 21 9.84 -58.69 12.45
N ILE A 22 10.92 -59.29 11.94
CA ILE A 22 12.01 -58.56 11.26
C ILE A 22 11.50 -57.92 9.97
N VAL A 23 10.67 -58.62 9.19
CA VAL A 23 10.07 -58.07 7.96
C VAL A 23 9.08 -56.96 8.28
N LEU A 24 8.31 -57.07 9.36
CA LEU A 24 7.41 -56.00 9.83
C LEU A 24 8.19 -54.77 10.30
N ILE A 25 9.27 -54.95 11.06
CA ILE A 25 10.10 -53.84 11.54
C ILE A 25 10.88 -53.20 10.39
N ALA A 26 11.49 -54.00 9.50
CA ALA A 26 12.23 -53.50 8.35
C ALA A 26 11.30 -52.87 7.31
N GLY A 27 10.12 -53.45 7.09
CA GLY A 27 9.06 -52.87 6.27
C GLY A 27 8.58 -51.54 6.84
N ASN A 28 8.25 -51.50 8.13
CA ASN A 28 7.82 -50.26 8.79
C ASN A 28 8.93 -49.19 8.75
N ALA A 29 10.19 -49.54 8.98
CA ALA A 29 11.32 -48.60 8.96
C ALA A 29 11.68 -48.10 7.54
N MET A 30 11.61 -48.97 6.52
CA MET A 30 11.85 -48.58 5.12
C MET A 30 10.69 -47.74 4.57
N THR A 31 9.46 -48.12 4.88
CA THR A 31 8.26 -47.37 4.49
C THR A 31 8.16 -46.04 5.23
N SER A 32 8.51 -45.98 6.52
CA SER A 32 8.51 -44.72 7.29
C SER A 32 9.58 -43.75 6.81
N GLY A 33 10.81 -44.23 6.54
CA GLY A 33 11.90 -43.37 6.06
C GLY A 33 11.64 -42.79 4.67
N GLN A 34 11.11 -43.60 3.73
CA GLN A 34 10.71 -43.10 2.41
C GLN A 34 9.49 -42.17 2.46
N SER A 35 8.55 -42.42 3.38
CA SER A 35 7.41 -41.54 3.60
C SER A 35 7.86 -40.17 4.15
N GLU A 36 8.77 -40.17 5.12
CA GLU A 36 9.29 -38.95 5.72
C GLU A 36 10.07 -38.11 4.71
N THR A 37 10.94 -38.73 3.88
CA THR A 37 11.63 -38.00 2.80
C THR A 37 10.66 -37.40 1.78
N ARG A 38 9.59 -38.13 1.41
CA ARG A 38 8.58 -37.61 0.48
C ARG A 38 7.80 -36.42 1.07
N ILE A 39 7.45 -36.49 2.35
CA ILE A 39 6.77 -35.40 3.07
C ILE A 39 7.68 -34.18 3.16
N GLN A 40 8.96 -34.37 3.53
CA GLN A 40 9.93 -33.27 3.60
C GLN A 40 10.17 -32.62 2.24
N ASN A 41 10.26 -33.39 1.16
CA ASN A 41 10.35 -32.81 -0.19
C ASN A 41 9.11 -31.98 -0.55
N GLY A 42 7.91 -32.45 -0.19
CA GLY A 42 6.68 -31.68 -0.38
C GLY A 42 6.69 -30.37 0.41
N TYR A 43 7.13 -30.41 1.67
CA TYR A 43 7.31 -29.21 2.49
C TYR A 43 8.36 -28.25 1.91
N SER A 44 9.50 -28.76 1.45
CA SER A 44 10.53 -27.92 0.81
C SER A 44 10.01 -27.20 -0.44
N GLU A 45 9.19 -27.84 -1.26
CA GLU A 45 8.58 -27.20 -2.45
C GLU A 45 7.50 -26.17 -2.04
N MET A 46 6.69 -26.51 -1.04
CA MET A 46 5.61 -25.65 -0.57
C MET A 46 6.15 -24.36 0.08
N PHE A 47 7.17 -24.48 0.92
CA PHE A 47 7.69 -23.40 1.77
C PHE A 47 8.84 -22.59 1.17
N ALA A 48 9.30 -22.92 -0.04
CA ALA A 48 10.47 -22.29 -0.67
C ALA A 48 10.42 -20.76 -0.71
N ASP A 49 9.23 -20.19 -0.96
CA ASP A 49 9.03 -18.74 -1.14
C ASP A 49 8.73 -18.01 0.18
N VAL A 50 8.55 -18.74 1.30
CA VAL A 50 8.20 -18.15 2.60
C VAL A 50 9.30 -18.31 3.65
N LEU A 51 9.91 -19.51 3.75
CA LEU A 51 10.99 -19.79 4.69
C LEU A 51 11.75 -21.05 4.27
N GLU A 52 12.90 -20.88 3.61
CA GLU A 52 13.76 -21.99 3.21
C GLU A 52 14.46 -22.64 4.42
N ALA A 53 14.29 -23.95 4.58
CA ALA A 53 14.93 -24.75 5.63
C ALA A 53 15.21 -26.19 5.19
N ALA A 54 16.06 -26.88 5.95
CA ALA A 54 16.47 -28.25 5.64
C ALA A 54 15.43 -29.29 6.07
N ARG A 55 14.61 -28.98 7.08
CA ARG A 55 13.56 -29.86 7.61
C ARG A 55 12.43 -29.06 8.22
N TYR A 56 11.21 -29.54 8.07
CA TYR A 56 9.99 -28.95 8.63
C TYR A 56 9.25 -29.96 9.50
N LYS A 57 8.60 -29.49 10.55
CA LYS A 57 7.78 -30.33 11.42
C LYS A 57 6.48 -29.60 11.71
N GLU A 58 5.36 -30.21 11.34
CA GLU A 58 4.05 -29.75 11.77
C GLU A 58 3.91 -29.88 13.29
N ILE A 59 3.39 -28.83 13.92
CA ILE A 59 3.13 -28.74 15.35
C ILE A 59 1.65 -28.47 15.58
N PHE A 60 1.15 -28.90 16.74
CA PHE A 60 -0.25 -28.72 17.14
C PHE A 60 -0.29 -28.04 18.52
N PRO A 61 -0.08 -26.72 18.58
CA PRO A 61 -0.10 -25.98 19.85
C PRO A 61 -1.50 -25.96 20.47
N GLU A 62 -1.57 -25.91 21.80
CA GLU A 62 -2.86 -25.92 22.52
C GLU A 62 -3.70 -24.68 22.23
N ASN A 63 -3.06 -23.53 22.02
CA ASN A 63 -3.70 -22.26 21.68
C ASN A 63 -4.19 -22.18 20.22
N MET A 64 -3.89 -23.18 19.38
CA MET A 64 -4.33 -23.19 17.98
C MET A 64 -5.86 -23.20 17.86
N SER A 65 -6.58 -23.77 18.84
CA SER A 65 -8.05 -23.75 18.84
C SER A 65 -8.66 -22.37 18.99
N ASP A 66 -7.88 -21.38 19.45
CA ASP A 66 -8.32 -20.01 19.67
C ASP A 66 -8.18 -19.16 18.38
N PHE A 67 -7.60 -19.72 17.32
CA PHE A 67 -7.36 -19.08 16.02
C PHE A 67 -7.97 -19.93 14.90
N GLU A 68 -9.25 -19.68 14.60
CA GLU A 68 -10.00 -20.43 13.58
C GLU A 68 -9.41 -20.27 12.17
N GLU A 69 -8.67 -19.18 11.93
CA GLU A 69 -8.03 -18.87 10.64
C GLU A 69 -6.77 -19.70 10.38
N ILE A 70 -6.18 -20.33 11.40
CA ILE A 70 -4.93 -21.08 11.26
C ILE A 70 -5.24 -22.55 10.97
N ASN A 71 -4.92 -23.00 9.77
CA ASN A 71 -5.14 -24.39 9.36
C ASN A 71 -4.03 -25.32 9.89
N HIS A 72 -2.76 -24.89 9.75
CA HIS A 72 -1.58 -25.66 10.11
C HIS A 72 -0.43 -24.76 10.55
N VAL A 73 0.42 -25.29 11.43
CA VAL A 73 1.64 -24.59 11.88
C VAL A 73 2.83 -25.52 11.76
N TYR A 74 3.92 -25.01 11.19
CA TYR A 74 5.13 -25.75 10.96
C TYR A 74 6.32 -25.06 11.60
N GLN A 75 7.18 -25.83 12.25
CA GLN A 75 8.49 -25.37 12.71
C GLN A 75 9.57 -25.79 11.73
N ALA A 76 10.38 -24.84 11.29
CA ALA A 76 11.48 -25.03 10.35
C ALA A 76 12.82 -25.20 11.08
N PHE A 77 13.68 -26.07 10.55
CA PHE A 77 15.00 -26.41 11.11
C PHE A 77 16.08 -26.37 10.04
N ASP A 78 17.27 -25.90 10.42
CA ASP A 78 18.46 -25.98 9.57
C ASP A 78 19.02 -27.42 9.48
N ALA A 79 20.06 -27.60 8.67
CA ALA A 79 20.71 -28.90 8.47
C ALA A 79 21.36 -29.48 9.75
N SER A 80 21.58 -28.65 10.77
CA SER A 80 22.10 -29.06 12.08
C SER A 80 21.00 -29.45 13.08
N GLY A 81 19.73 -29.22 12.72
CA GLY A 81 18.57 -29.45 13.58
C GLY A 81 18.25 -28.29 14.51
N LYS A 82 18.83 -27.10 14.30
CA LYS A 82 18.49 -25.88 15.04
C LYS A 82 17.24 -25.24 14.42
N PRO A 83 16.27 -24.78 15.22
CA PRO A 83 15.10 -24.11 14.68
C PRO A 83 15.47 -22.75 14.08
N VAL A 84 14.86 -22.43 12.93
CA VAL A 84 15.12 -21.19 12.17
C VAL A 84 13.88 -20.31 12.03
N GLY A 85 12.68 -20.88 12.14
CA GLY A 85 11.44 -20.12 12.08
C GLY A 85 10.20 -20.97 12.11
N PHE A 86 9.08 -20.31 11.87
CA PHE A 86 7.75 -20.89 11.77
C PHE A 86 7.14 -20.59 10.42
N ILE A 87 6.33 -21.50 9.91
CA ILE A 87 5.43 -21.26 8.79
C ILE A 87 4.02 -21.47 9.30
N LEU A 88 3.16 -20.48 9.07
CA LEU A 88 1.75 -20.55 9.40
C LEU A 88 0.95 -20.61 8.10
N ASP A 89 0.06 -21.59 8.04
CA ASP A 89 -0.93 -21.78 7.00
C ASP A 89 -2.24 -21.17 7.49
N ILE A 90 -2.64 -20.08 6.84
CA ILE A 90 -3.69 -19.18 7.30
C ILE A 90 -4.70 -18.97 6.19
N THR A 91 -5.97 -19.18 6.50
CA THR A 91 -7.09 -18.79 5.65
C THR A 91 -7.85 -17.64 6.31
N VAL A 92 -7.80 -16.48 5.68
CA VAL A 92 -8.56 -15.31 6.12
C VAL A 92 -9.81 -15.22 5.27
N GLU A 93 -10.97 -15.15 5.92
CA GLU A 93 -12.21 -14.82 5.23
C GLU A 93 -12.25 -13.33 4.89
N SER A 94 -12.55 -13.04 3.63
CA SER A 94 -12.83 -11.70 3.11
C SER A 94 -14.32 -11.59 2.79
N ALA A 95 -14.83 -10.39 2.56
CA ALA A 95 -16.26 -10.20 2.34
C ALA A 95 -16.77 -10.95 1.08
N GLY A 96 -18.08 -11.17 1.03
CA GLY A 96 -18.72 -11.93 -0.04
C GLY A 96 -18.49 -13.45 0.00
N ASN A 97 -18.18 -14.03 1.17
CA ASN A 97 -17.76 -15.43 1.35
C ASN A 97 -16.54 -15.80 0.48
N THR A 98 -15.64 -14.85 0.30
CA THR A 98 -14.35 -15.08 -0.36
C THR A 98 -13.30 -15.39 0.70
N SER A 99 -12.25 -16.11 0.34
CA SER A 99 -11.17 -16.44 1.27
C SER A 99 -9.82 -16.20 0.62
N LEU A 100 -8.83 -15.83 1.42
CA LEU A 100 -7.44 -15.73 1.03
C LEU A 100 -6.62 -16.69 1.87
N HIS A 101 -6.01 -17.67 1.22
CA HIS A 101 -5.19 -18.70 1.82
C HIS A 101 -3.71 -18.40 1.58
N LEU A 102 -3.04 -17.98 2.65
CA LEU A 102 -1.64 -17.61 2.65
C LEU A 102 -0.81 -18.53 3.53
N LEU A 103 0.39 -18.82 3.06
CA LEU A 103 1.51 -19.21 3.91
C LEU A 103 2.27 -17.96 4.32
N THR A 104 2.56 -17.84 5.62
CA THR A 104 3.42 -16.78 6.16
C THR A 104 4.62 -17.40 6.85
N GLY A 105 5.82 -16.94 6.50
CA GLY A 105 7.06 -17.32 7.14
C GLY A 105 7.45 -16.29 8.20
N VAL A 106 7.86 -16.74 9.39
CA VAL A 106 8.30 -15.88 10.49
C VAL A 106 9.59 -16.43 11.10
N THR A 107 10.48 -15.56 11.52
CA THR A 107 11.71 -15.93 12.25
C THR A 107 11.42 -16.70 13.54
N TYR A 108 12.41 -17.46 14.04
CA TYR A 108 12.20 -18.32 15.21
C TYR A 108 11.90 -17.56 16.51
N ASP A 109 12.30 -16.29 16.59
CA ASP A 109 11.94 -15.41 17.70
C ASP A 109 10.54 -14.78 17.55
N GLY A 110 9.84 -15.02 16.43
CA GLY A 110 8.50 -14.51 16.17
C GLY A 110 8.44 -13.02 15.79
N ALA A 111 9.59 -12.39 15.52
CA ALA A 111 9.68 -10.94 15.39
C ALA A 111 9.59 -10.42 13.95
N GLU A 112 10.09 -11.16 12.96
CA GLU A 112 10.25 -10.69 11.57
C GLU A 112 9.55 -11.62 10.59
N LEU A 113 8.84 -11.02 9.62
CA LEU A 113 8.24 -11.75 8.52
C LEU A 113 9.32 -12.12 7.50
N THR A 114 9.44 -13.39 7.12
CA THR A 114 10.44 -13.86 6.15
C THR A 114 9.88 -13.99 4.74
N GLY A 115 8.57 -14.15 4.59
CA GLY A 115 7.91 -14.22 3.29
C GLY A 115 6.42 -14.51 3.37
N ILE A 116 5.73 -14.32 2.25
CA ILE A 116 4.30 -14.58 2.07
C ILE A 116 4.12 -15.32 0.75
N LYS A 117 3.23 -16.32 0.73
CA LYS A 117 2.88 -17.04 -0.49
C LYS A 117 1.39 -17.36 -0.50
N HIS A 118 0.74 -17.09 -1.63
CA HIS A 118 -0.63 -17.50 -1.88
C HIS A 118 -0.69 -18.95 -2.39
N ILE A 119 -1.64 -19.73 -1.88
CA ILE A 119 -1.80 -21.17 -2.23
C ILE A 119 -2.83 -21.39 -3.34
N ALA A 120 -3.74 -20.43 -3.57
CA ALA A 120 -4.67 -20.41 -4.70
C ALA A 120 -5.53 -21.69 -4.82
N ASP A 121 -5.94 -22.27 -3.70
CA ASP A 121 -6.78 -23.49 -3.63
C ASP A 121 -8.20 -23.21 -3.11
N GLU A 122 -8.55 -21.93 -2.97
CA GLU A 122 -9.82 -21.49 -2.43
C GLU A 122 -10.99 -21.80 -3.38
N SER A 123 -12.13 -22.18 -2.77
CA SER A 123 -13.36 -22.38 -3.55
C SER A 123 -13.90 -21.07 -4.14
N VAL A 124 -13.67 -19.96 -3.43
CA VAL A 124 -14.00 -18.60 -3.86
C VAL A 124 -12.87 -17.67 -3.39
N PRO A 125 -11.88 -17.37 -4.25
CA PRO A 125 -10.70 -16.59 -3.84
C PRO A 125 -11.05 -15.12 -3.57
N ALA A 126 -10.36 -14.50 -2.63
CA ALA A 126 -10.42 -13.06 -2.39
C ALA A 126 -10.00 -12.31 -3.67
N PRO A 127 -10.66 -11.19 -4.05
CA PRO A 127 -10.39 -10.52 -5.33
C PRO A 127 -9.08 -9.67 -5.37
N ILE A 128 -8.03 -10.16 -4.74
CA ILE A 128 -6.68 -9.61 -4.81
C ILE A 128 -5.87 -10.39 -5.85
N SER A 129 -5.12 -9.69 -6.70
CA SER A 129 -4.30 -10.34 -7.72
C SER A 129 -2.96 -10.85 -7.17
N GLU A 130 -2.35 -11.81 -7.85
CA GLU A 130 -1.01 -12.31 -7.49
C GLU A 130 0.05 -11.19 -7.51
N GLU A 131 -0.06 -10.22 -8.41
CA GLU A 131 0.85 -9.07 -8.52
C GLU A 131 0.73 -8.15 -7.30
N GLU A 132 -0.50 -7.98 -6.80
CA GLU A 132 -0.80 -7.20 -5.61
C GLU A 132 -0.33 -7.88 -4.33
N ILE A 133 -0.53 -9.20 -4.20
CA ILE A 133 0.03 -9.98 -3.10
C ILE A 133 1.56 -9.90 -3.14
N ALA A 134 2.18 -10.05 -4.32
CA ALA A 134 3.62 -9.94 -4.49
C ALA A 134 4.16 -8.55 -4.09
N ARG A 135 3.46 -7.47 -4.46
CA ARG A 135 3.80 -6.09 -4.02
C ARG A 135 3.75 -5.97 -2.49
N ILE A 136 2.71 -6.48 -1.84
CA ILE A 136 2.64 -6.45 -0.37
C ILE A 136 3.75 -7.30 0.24
N ALA A 137 4.01 -8.49 -0.32
CA ALA A 137 5.08 -9.37 0.12
C ALA A 137 6.46 -8.71 0.01
N GLU A 138 6.73 -7.97 -1.06
CA GLU A 138 7.97 -7.18 -1.23
C GLU A 138 8.10 -6.09 -0.16
N GLN A 139 7.00 -5.40 0.16
CA GLN A 139 6.99 -4.35 1.19
C GLN A 139 7.08 -4.91 2.62
N ALA A 140 6.53 -6.09 2.87
CA ALA A 140 6.40 -6.66 4.21
C ALA A 140 7.58 -7.58 4.59
N SER A 141 8.15 -8.31 3.64
CA SER A 141 9.20 -9.30 3.92
C SER A 141 10.48 -8.63 4.42
N GLY A 142 11.07 -9.18 5.48
CA GLY A 142 12.24 -8.62 6.16
C GLY A 142 11.91 -7.55 7.21
N ASN A 143 10.64 -7.20 7.41
CA ASN A 143 10.22 -6.24 8.41
C ASN A 143 9.62 -6.91 9.67
N GLN A 144 9.57 -6.14 10.76
CA GLN A 144 9.04 -6.61 12.03
C GLN A 144 7.51 -6.66 12.04
N ILE A 145 6.94 -7.70 12.63
CA ILE A 145 5.50 -7.86 12.88
C ILE A 145 5.16 -7.45 14.32
N PRO A 146 3.93 -6.96 14.61
CA PRO A 146 2.80 -6.76 13.70
C PRO A 146 2.96 -5.52 12.82
N MET A 147 2.28 -5.55 11.67
CA MET A 147 2.35 -4.50 10.66
C MET A 147 1.02 -3.79 10.53
N SER A 148 1.06 -2.53 10.12
CA SER A 148 -0.13 -1.79 9.73
C SER A 148 0.05 -1.14 8.37
N TYR A 149 -1.07 -0.77 7.77
CA TYR A 149 -1.07 0.22 6.70
C TYR A 149 -0.53 1.53 7.26
N ALA A 150 0.31 2.23 6.51
CA ALA A 150 0.75 3.58 6.83
C ALA A 150 -0.44 4.55 6.77
N ALA A 151 -1.24 4.60 7.83
CA ALA A 151 -2.39 5.49 7.90
C ALA A 151 -1.93 6.91 8.28
N GLY A 152 -2.03 7.83 7.32
CA GLY A 152 -2.33 9.22 7.65
C GLY A 152 -3.66 9.28 8.42
N HIS A 153 -3.72 10.06 9.48
CA HIS A 153 -4.94 10.31 10.25
C HIS A 153 -6.02 10.90 9.32
N PHE A 154 -7.01 10.10 8.95
CA PHE A 154 -8.31 10.57 8.47
C PHE A 154 -9.33 10.29 9.57
N SER A 155 -10.02 11.32 10.04
CA SER A 155 -11.13 11.18 10.98
C SER A 155 -12.35 10.60 10.24
N ASP A 156 -12.92 9.52 10.78
CA ASP A 156 -14.05 8.74 10.26
C ASP A 156 -15.42 9.51 10.25
N ASP A 157 -15.47 10.81 9.96
CA ASP A 157 -16.73 11.59 9.98
C ASP A 157 -17.38 11.81 8.61
N ASP A 158 -16.86 11.24 7.52
CA ASP A 158 -17.58 11.17 6.25
C ASP A 158 -18.06 9.73 6.03
N GLY A 159 -19.37 9.54 6.21
CA GLY A 159 -20.06 8.27 6.08
C GLY A 159 -20.00 7.69 4.67
N ASP A 160 -19.99 6.36 4.64
CA ASP A 160 -19.88 5.47 3.48
C ASP A 160 -18.48 5.45 2.87
N GLY A 161 -17.73 4.36 3.12
CA GLY A 161 -16.31 4.19 2.79
C GLY A 161 -15.95 4.33 1.31
N SER A 162 -16.89 4.70 0.44
CA SER A 162 -16.71 4.98 -0.96
C SER A 162 -15.47 5.83 -1.26
N VAL A 163 -14.57 5.33 -2.10
CA VAL A 163 -13.44 6.09 -2.67
C VAL A 163 -13.80 6.51 -4.09
N THR A 164 -14.18 7.76 -4.26
CA THR A 164 -14.39 8.32 -5.60
C THR A 164 -13.06 8.42 -6.35
N MET A 165 -12.88 7.58 -7.37
CA MET A 165 -11.65 7.52 -8.17
C MET A 165 -11.84 8.29 -9.47
N ILE A 166 -10.78 9.00 -9.88
CA ILE A 166 -10.75 9.62 -11.21
C ILE A 166 -10.36 8.56 -12.23
N SER A 167 -11.27 8.26 -13.15
CA SER A 167 -11.04 7.24 -14.18
C SER A 167 -10.34 7.80 -15.42
N GLY A 168 -9.59 6.94 -16.12
CA GLY A 168 -8.98 7.29 -17.40
C GLY A 168 -7.63 8.01 -17.31
N LEU A 169 -6.93 7.93 -16.18
CA LEU A 169 -5.56 8.42 -16.06
C LEU A 169 -4.62 7.57 -16.93
N ASN A 170 -3.83 8.24 -17.77
CA ASN A 170 -2.73 7.57 -18.48
C ASN A 170 -1.50 7.54 -17.58
N ASP A 171 -0.67 6.51 -17.74
CA ASP A 171 0.59 6.37 -17.01
C ASP A 171 1.62 7.39 -17.50
N GLY A 172 2.38 7.97 -16.56
CA GLY A 172 3.39 8.98 -16.87
C GLY A 172 3.65 9.96 -15.73
N ILE A 173 4.48 10.96 -16.00
CA ILE A 173 4.74 12.08 -15.09
C ILE A 173 4.05 13.31 -15.67
N TYR A 174 3.15 13.90 -14.90
CA TYR A 174 2.35 15.05 -15.26
C TYR A 174 2.72 16.24 -14.41
N TYR A 175 2.70 17.41 -15.01
CA TYR A 175 3.20 18.63 -14.39
C TYR A 175 2.25 19.79 -14.68
N ALA A 176 2.10 20.66 -13.69
CA ALA A 176 1.39 21.93 -13.81
C ALA A 176 2.06 22.97 -12.93
N GLN A 177 2.11 24.21 -13.38
CA GLN A 177 2.64 25.34 -12.59
C GLN A 177 1.74 26.56 -12.67
N ARG A 178 1.76 27.36 -11.61
CA ARG A 178 1.16 28.70 -11.65
C ARG A 178 1.86 29.52 -12.73
N LEU A 179 1.06 30.31 -13.44
CA LEU A 179 1.58 31.22 -14.46
C LEU A 179 2.00 32.56 -13.87
N ASN A 180 1.51 32.88 -12.67
CA ASN A 180 1.88 34.10 -11.95
C ASN A 180 2.50 33.73 -10.61
N LYS A 181 3.52 34.48 -10.23
CA LYS A 181 4.12 34.37 -8.90
C LYS A 181 3.13 34.75 -7.79
N ASP A 182 3.39 34.26 -6.59
CA ASP A 182 2.75 34.73 -5.37
C ASP A 182 3.35 36.06 -4.88
N ASN A 183 2.80 36.59 -3.78
CA ASN A 183 3.29 37.81 -3.14
C ASN A 183 4.73 37.72 -2.62
N ASN A 184 5.27 36.50 -2.48
CA ASN A 184 6.63 36.24 -2.00
C ASN A 184 7.62 35.97 -3.14
N GLY A 185 7.17 36.04 -4.40
CA GLY A 185 8.01 35.81 -5.57
C GLY A 185 8.16 34.35 -5.98
N TYR A 186 7.28 33.46 -5.51
CA TYR A 186 7.34 32.03 -5.83
C TYR A 186 6.28 31.63 -6.86
N ILE A 187 6.63 30.68 -7.73
CA ILE A 187 5.75 30.05 -8.70
C ILE A 187 5.54 28.60 -8.25
N ASP A 188 4.37 28.31 -7.71
CA ASP A 188 3.97 26.96 -7.30
C ASP A 188 3.89 26.02 -8.50
N TYR A 189 4.30 24.77 -8.29
CA TYR A 189 4.13 23.68 -9.24
C TYR A 189 3.74 22.38 -8.53
N VAL A 190 2.97 21.55 -9.22
CA VAL A 190 2.67 20.18 -8.80
C VAL A 190 3.17 19.22 -9.87
N GLN A 191 3.79 18.12 -9.43
CA GLN A 191 4.13 16.99 -10.27
C GLN A 191 3.40 15.75 -9.74
N ILE A 192 2.73 15.02 -10.63
CA ILE A 192 2.00 13.78 -10.32
C ILE A 192 2.58 12.64 -11.17
N GLU A 193 2.97 11.54 -10.54
CA GLU A 193 3.31 10.29 -11.22
C GLU A 193 2.09 9.37 -11.20
N VAL A 194 1.70 8.88 -12.38
CA VAL A 194 0.63 7.90 -12.55
C VAL A 194 1.22 6.58 -13.02
N VAL A 195 0.86 5.48 -12.35
CA VAL A 195 1.24 4.11 -12.71
C VAL A 195 0.02 3.21 -12.56
N ASP A 196 -0.24 2.37 -13.55
CA ASP A 196 -1.41 1.50 -13.62
C ASP A 196 -2.74 2.27 -13.48
N GLY A 197 -2.79 3.53 -13.93
CA GLY A 197 -3.94 4.43 -13.79
C GLY A 197 -4.15 5.04 -12.39
N PHE A 198 -3.19 4.91 -11.47
CA PHE A 198 -3.25 5.47 -10.11
C PHE A 198 -2.18 6.53 -9.85
N ILE A 199 -2.51 7.54 -9.06
CA ILE A 199 -1.55 8.52 -8.55
C ILE A 199 -0.65 7.84 -7.52
N THR A 200 0.64 7.66 -7.84
CA THR A 200 1.62 6.97 -6.97
C THR A 200 2.62 7.91 -6.33
N ARG A 201 2.83 9.09 -6.91
CA ARG A 201 3.68 10.13 -6.35
C ARG A 201 3.10 11.51 -6.62
N VAL A 202 3.18 12.38 -5.62
CA VAL A 202 2.81 13.79 -5.73
C VAL A 202 3.94 14.61 -5.12
N ASN A 203 4.39 15.64 -5.84
CA ASN A 203 5.31 16.64 -5.33
C ASN A 203 4.71 18.02 -5.51
N TRP A 204 4.63 18.80 -4.44
CA TRP A 204 4.23 20.21 -4.47
C TRP A 204 5.36 21.07 -3.89
N ASP A 205 5.92 21.92 -4.72
CA ASP A 205 6.94 22.90 -4.36
C ASP A 205 6.71 24.21 -5.15
N ALA A 206 7.60 25.19 -5.00
CA ALA A 206 7.54 26.43 -5.74
C ALA A 206 8.93 26.99 -6.04
N PHE A 207 9.13 27.43 -7.29
CA PHE A 207 10.36 28.08 -7.72
C PHE A 207 10.36 29.56 -7.36
N ASN A 208 11.47 30.10 -6.87
CA ASN A 208 11.58 31.56 -6.73
C ASN A 208 11.95 32.21 -8.07
N ILE A 209 11.28 33.31 -8.43
CA ILE A 209 11.61 34.07 -9.66
C ILE A 209 13.05 34.61 -9.65
N ASP A 210 13.64 34.84 -8.48
CA ASP A 210 15.07 35.06 -8.34
C ASP A 210 15.74 33.70 -8.16
N MET A 211 16.33 33.20 -9.25
CA MET A 211 17.00 31.90 -9.31
C MET A 211 18.17 31.73 -8.34
N ASN A 212 18.63 32.79 -7.67
CA ASN A 212 19.63 32.69 -6.60
C ASN A 212 19.00 32.36 -5.23
N THR A 213 17.67 32.41 -5.15
CA THR A 213 16.90 32.09 -3.96
C THR A 213 16.47 30.62 -4.04
N LYS A 214 16.47 29.96 -2.88
CA LYS A 214 16.05 28.56 -2.75
C LYS A 214 14.56 28.41 -3.06
N ASP A 215 14.20 27.24 -3.57
CA ASP A 215 12.81 26.82 -3.73
C ASP A 215 12.12 26.66 -2.38
N ARG A 216 10.79 26.64 -2.38
CA ARG A 216 10.01 26.86 -1.15
C ARG A 216 10.21 25.74 -0.12
N ILE A 217 10.36 24.48 -0.52
CA ILE A 217 10.73 23.38 0.40
C ILE A 217 12.06 23.69 1.10
N ASP A 218 13.10 23.97 0.33
CA ASP A 218 14.45 24.23 0.85
C ASP A 218 14.52 25.51 1.68
N ALA A 219 13.81 26.55 1.26
CA ALA A 219 13.65 27.80 2.01
C ALA A 219 12.90 27.54 3.32
N SER A 220 11.86 26.70 3.33
CA SER A 220 11.11 26.33 4.53
C SER A 220 11.98 25.56 5.53
N LEU A 221 12.68 24.53 5.08
CA LEU A 221 13.55 23.69 5.92
C LEU A 221 14.74 24.48 6.51
N SER A 222 15.22 25.49 5.77
CA SER A 222 16.30 26.38 6.24
C SER A 222 15.80 27.62 7.01
N GLY A 223 14.49 27.79 7.17
CA GLY A 223 13.87 28.92 7.87
C GLY A 223 13.84 30.23 7.08
N GLY A 224 14.21 30.21 5.79
CA GLY A 224 14.09 31.33 4.86
C GLY A 224 12.66 31.58 4.37
N TYR A 225 11.75 30.63 4.57
CA TYR A 225 10.31 30.77 4.34
C TYR A 225 9.56 30.23 5.56
N SER A 226 8.47 30.89 5.97
CA SER A 226 7.72 30.50 7.16
C SER A 226 6.24 30.77 6.98
N VAL A 227 5.45 29.85 7.53
CA VAL A 227 3.99 29.90 7.54
C VAL A 227 3.51 29.66 8.97
N SER A 228 2.21 29.83 9.20
CA SER A 228 1.59 29.42 10.46
C SER A 228 1.66 27.91 10.66
N GLY A 229 1.65 27.46 11.91
CA GLY A 229 1.67 26.03 12.23
C GLY A 229 3.06 25.43 12.10
N ASP A 230 3.14 24.26 11.46
CA ASP A 230 4.42 23.62 11.13
C ASP A 230 5.12 24.34 9.95
N ASN A 231 6.34 23.94 9.62
CA ASN A 231 7.02 24.43 8.43
C ASN A 231 6.29 24.00 7.14
N TRP A 232 6.42 24.79 6.07
CA TRP A 232 5.69 24.59 4.82
C TRP A 232 6.02 23.25 4.16
N ALA A 233 7.28 22.79 4.22
CA ALA A 233 7.70 21.52 3.62
C ALA A 233 6.95 20.32 4.22
N ASN A 234 6.80 20.26 5.55
CA ASN A 234 6.02 19.21 6.21
C ASN A 234 4.53 19.30 5.84
N GLN A 235 3.96 20.51 5.79
CA GLN A 235 2.55 20.70 5.43
C GLN A 235 2.27 20.30 3.97
N SER A 236 3.17 20.64 3.04
CA SER A 236 3.10 20.22 1.63
C SER A 236 3.19 18.70 1.50
N TYR A 237 4.14 18.07 2.21
CA TYR A 237 4.29 16.62 2.24
C TYR A 237 3.01 15.92 2.71
N ASN A 238 2.37 16.42 3.78
CA ASN A 238 1.11 15.85 4.29
C ASN A 238 -0.03 15.95 3.26
N LEU A 239 -0.12 17.05 2.50
CA LEU A 239 -1.12 17.20 1.43
C LEU A 239 -0.85 16.28 0.24
N CYS A 240 0.40 16.16 -0.17
CA CYS A 240 0.82 15.24 -1.23
C CYS A 240 0.44 13.80 -0.87
N HIS A 241 0.74 13.37 0.37
CA HIS A 241 0.35 12.06 0.86
C HIS A 241 -1.17 11.89 0.94
N ALA A 242 -1.90 12.90 1.41
CA ALA A 242 -3.35 12.84 1.46
C ALA A 242 -3.98 12.66 0.06
N LEU A 243 -3.42 13.32 -0.96
CA LEU A 243 -3.87 13.15 -2.35
C LEU A 243 -3.57 11.74 -2.90
N ILE A 244 -2.40 11.16 -2.57
CA ILE A 244 -2.09 9.77 -2.91
C ILE A 244 -3.09 8.81 -2.24
N ASP A 245 -3.49 9.08 -1.01
CA ASP A 245 -4.45 8.22 -0.31
C ASP A 245 -5.88 8.35 -0.87
N CYS A 246 -6.33 9.59 -1.16
CA CYS A 246 -7.71 9.83 -1.56
C CYS A 246 -7.96 9.79 -3.07
N GLN A 247 -6.92 9.84 -3.91
CA GLN A 247 -6.95 9.78 -5.38
C GLN A 247 -7.84 10.82 -6.09
N ASP A 248 -8.40 11.76 -5.34
CA ASP A 248 -9.25 12.85 -5.84
C ASP A 248 -9.00 14.11 -5.00
N PRO A 249 -8.53 15.23 -5.61
CA PRO A 249 -8.33 16.49 -4.91
C PRO A 249 -9.58 17.03 -4.20
N SER A 250 -10.80 16.68 -4.64
CA SER A 250 -12.06 17.11 -4.01
C SER A 250 -12.18 16.63 -2.56
N ARG A 251 -11.62 15.45 -2.27
CA ARG A 251 -11.66 14.79 -0.95
C ARG A 251 -10.72 15.40 0.08
N LEU A 252 -9.86 16.33 -0.35
CA LEU A 252 -9.11 17.18 0.58
C LEU A 252 -10.03 18.19 1.30
N ALA A 253 -11.32 18.25 0.90
CA ALA A 253 -12.40 19.00 1.55
C ALA A 253 -12.00 20.45 1.85
N MET A 254 -11.48 21.12 0.82
CA MET A 254 -11.03 22.50 0.92
C MET A 254 -12.19 23.41 1.32
N LYS A 255 -12.02 24.13 2.43
CA LYS A 255 -12.98 25.11 2.92
C LYS A 255 -12.97 26.37 2.05
N SER A 256 -14.00 27.19 2.20
CA SER A 256 -14.10 28.49 1.51
C SER A 256 -12.96 29.46 1.85
N ASP A 257 -12.32 29.29 3.01
CA ASP A 257 -11.16 30.08 3.41
C ASP A 257 -9.84 29.55 2.80
N GLY A 258 -9.88 28.45 2.05
CA GLY A 258 -8.73 27.82 1.40
C GLY A 258 -7.96 26.82 2.25
N THR A 259 -8.35 26.58 3.51
CA THR A 259 -7.70 25.57 4.37
C THR A 259 -8.46 24.24 4.37
N THR A 260 -7.90 23.20 4.99
CA THR A 260 -8.55 21.90 5.21
C THR A 260 -8.42 21.50 6.67
N ASP A 261 -9.46 20.84 7.21
CA ASP A 261 -9.40 20.20 8.53
C ASP A 261 -9.19 18.67 8.42
N ILE A 262 -9.24 18.13 7.19
CA ILE A 262 -9.13 16.70 6.92
C ILE A 262 -7.68 16.23 6.96
N VAL A 263 -6.72 17.09 6.60
CA VAL A 263 -5.29 16.74 6.58
C VAL A 263 -4.61 17.30 7.83
N PRO A 264 -4.20 16.45 8.79
CA PRO A 264 -3.67 16.93 10.06
C PRO A 264 -2.34 17.66 9.90
N GLY A 265 -2.18 18.72 10.71
CA GLY A 265 -0.98 19.56 10.69
C GLY A 265 -0.93 20.58 9.55
N VAL A 266 -1.90 20.54 8.62
CA VAL A 266 -2.01 21.52 7.53
C VAL A 266 -2.85 22.71 7.97
N THR A 267 -2.26 23.89 7.88
CA THR A 267 -2.86 25.18 8.21
C THR A 267 -2.66 26.22 7.11
N ILE A 268 -1.89 25.86 6.07
CA ILE A 268 -1.69 26.66 4.86
C ILE A 268 -2.91 26.63 3.93
N ASP A 269 -2.95 27.61 3.03
CA ASP A 269 -3.93 27.67 1.94
C ASP A 269 -3.60 26.61 0.88
N ILE A 270 -4.55 25.71 0.61
CA ILE A 270 -4.40 24.55 -0.28
C ILE A 270 -5.01 24.79 -1.67
N ARG A 271 -5.60 25.97 -1.95
CA ARG A 271 -6.25 26.26 -3.24
C ARG A 271 -5.31 26.02 -4.41
N THR A 272 -4.09 26.55 -4.33
CA THR A 272 -3.10 26.38 -5.38
C THR A 272 -2.74 24.92 -5.61
N PHE A 273 -2.57 24.14 -4.53
CA PHE A 273 -2.27 22.71 -4.65
C PHE A 273 -3.40 21.96 -5.34
N VAL A 274 -4.65 22.19 -4.92
CA VAL A 274 -5.85 21.54 -5.49
C VAL A 274 -6.02 21.91 -6.97
N GLU A 275 -5.88 23.20 -7.32
CA GLU A 275 -5.96 23.68 -8.71
C GLU A 275 -4.94 22.99 -9.62
N LEU A 276 -3.67 22.95 -9.20
CA LEU A 276 -2.59 22.34 -9.99
C LEU A 276 -2.69 20.81 -10.04
N ALA A 277 -3.17 20.16 -8.97
CA ALA A 277 -3.41 18.73 -8.97
C ALA A 277 -4.49 18.34 -9.99
N TYR A 278 -5.59 19.10 -10.07
CA TYR A 278 -6.60 18.90 -11.11
C TYR A 278 -6.04 19.10 -12.52
N GLU A 279 -5.17 20.09 -12.72
CA GLU A 279 -4.52 20.29 -14.03
C GLU A 279 -3.60 19.12 -14.39
N CYS A 280 -2.83 18.59 -13.44
CA CYS A 280 -2.02 17.39 -13.65
C CYS A 280 -2.87 16.16 -14.00
N ILE A 281 -4.00 15.97 -13.32
CA ILE A 281 -4.96 14.89 -13.59
C ILE A 281 -5.56 15.04 -14.99
N ASP A 282 -5.97 16.25 -15.35
CA ASP A 282 -6.52 16.54 -16.67
C ASP A 282 -5.46 16.34 -17.77
N ASN A 283 -4.22 16.76 -17.53
CA ASN A 283 -3.08 16.45 -18.38
C ASN A 283 -2.85 14.93 -18.50
N SER A 284 -3.01 14.18 -17.41
CA SER A 284 -2.93 12.72 -17.43
C SER A 284 -3.99 12.09 -18.33
N ILE A 285 -5.25 12.50 -18.22
CA ILE A 285 -6.34 12.01 -19.07
C ILE A 285 -6.05 12.24 -20.57
N HIS A 286 -5.38 13.35 -20.89
CA HIS A 286 -5.02 13.71 -22.27
C HIS A 286 -3.65 13.19 -22.72
N GLY A 287 -2.91 12.48 -21.87
CA GLY A 287 -1.55 12.02 -22.17
C GLY A 287 -0.56 13.17 -22.39
N TYR A 288 -0.83 14.34 -21.81
CA TYR A 288 -0.02 15.55 -21.92
C TYR A 288 1.04 15.56 -20.81
N ASP A 289 2.10 14.77 -21.03
CA ASP A 289 3.16 14.58 -20.05
C ASP A 289 3.98 15.86 -19.75
N GLN A 290 4.81 15.77 -18.71
CA GLN A 290 5.65 16.88 -18.26
C GLN A 290 6.58 17.42 -19.36
N GLU A 291 7.16 16.55 -20.20
CA GLU A 291 8.06 16.97 -21.27
C GLU A 291 7.31 17.86 -22.27
N THR A 292 6.14 17.39 -22.71
CA THR A 292 5.25 18.14 -23.61
C THR A 292 4.81 19.46 -22.98
N TYR A 293 4.41 19.46 -21.71
CA TYR A 293 4.03 20.68 -20.98
C TYR A 293 5.13 21.74 -21.01
N ILE A 294 6.36 21.34 -20.69
CA ILE A 294 7.50 22.26 -20.61
C ILE A 294 7.86 22.79 -21.99
N GLU A 295 7.86 21.94 -23.03
CA GLU A 295 8.14 22.36 -24.41
C GLU A 295 7.12 23.40 -24.92
N ASP A 296 5.84 23.15 -24.68
CA ASP A 296 4.77 24.06 -25.10
C ASP A 296 4.83 25.39 -24.33
N LEU A 297 5.11 25.37 -23.03
CA LEU A 297 5.29 26.59 -22.25
C LEU A 297 6.49 27.41 -22.76
N LYS A 298 7.60 26.76 -23.10
CA LYS A 298 8.75 27.41 -23.73
C LYS A 298 8.38 28.02 -25.08
N GLY A 299 7.62 27.30 -25.91
CA GLY A 299 7.12 27.78 -27.19
C GLY A 299 6.23 29.02 -27.06
N ILE A 300 5.32 29.02 -26.09
CA ILE A 300 4.46 30.17 -25.77
C ILE A 300 5.32 31.38 -25.40
N ILE A 301 6.30 31.20 -24.51
CA ILE A 301 7.21 32.28 -24.11
C ILE A 301 8.01 32.82 -25.29
N GLN A 302 8.57 31.94 -26.12
CA GLN A 302 9.31 32.35 -27.30
C GLN A 302 8.43 33.14 -28.27
N GLY A 303 7.16 32.75 -28.43
CA GLY A 303 6.18 33.46 -29.24
C GLY A 303 5.87 34.87 -28.73
N VAL A 304 5.82 35.05 -27.40
CA VAL A 304 5.48 36.34 -26.76
C VAL A 304 6.69 37.26 -26.64
N LEU A 305 7.84 36.73 -26.23
CA LEU A 305 9.06 37.51 -25.95
C LEU A 305 10.00 37.60 -27.17
N GLY A 306 9.79 36.78 -28.21
CA GLY A 306 10.61 36.75 -29.41
C GLY A 306 12.04 36.25 -29.19
N SER A 307 12.32 35.66 -28.03
CA SER A 307 13.62 35.09 -27.64
C SER A 307 13.43 33.76 -26.95
N ASP A 308 14.42 32.90 -27.12
CA ASP A 308 14.48 31.57 -26.52
C ASP A 308 14.58 31.65 -24.97
N PRO A 309 13.77 30.89 -24.20
CA PRO A 309 13.74 30.95 -22.73
C PRO A 309 15.09 30.72 -22.05
N GLU A 310 15.93 29.85 -22.60
CA GLU A 310 17.28 29.57 -22.09
C GLU A 310 18.17 30.80 -22.24
N THR A 311 18.04 31.53 -23.35
CA THR A 311 18.75 32.80 -23.58
C THR A 311 18.27 33.91 -22.64
N LEU A 312 17.00 33.87 -22.25
CA LEU A 312 16.42 34.80 -21.29
C LEU A 312 16.82 34.50 -19.85
N GLY A 313 17.45 33.34 -19.59
CA GLY A 313 17.86 32.94 -18.25
C GLY A 313 16.67 32.72 -17.32
N ILE A 314 15.55 32.21 -17.86
CA ILE A 314 14.31 31.92 -17.14
C ILE A 314 14.05 30.40 -17.03
N ILE A 315 15.06 29.59 -17.34
CA ILE A 315 15.06 28.15 -17.13
C ILE A 315 16.01 27.82 -15.97
N ASN A 316 15.54 27.03 -14.98
CA ASN A 316 16.40 26.59 -13.88
C ASN A 316 17.33 25.43 -14.28
N ASP A 317 18.20 24.99 -13.37
CA ASP A 317 19.18 23.91 -13.63
C ASP A 317 18.52 22.55 -13.94
N GLU A 318 17.24 22.38 -13.56
CA GLU A 318 16.45 21.17 -13.81
C GLU A 318 15.63 21.24 -15.11
N GLY A 319 15.68 22.37 -15.82
CA GLY A 319 15.00 22.57 -17.10
C GLY A 319 13.58 23.14 -17.01
N PHE A 320 13.10 23.48 -15.81
CA PHE A 320 11.78 24.08 -15.59
C PHE A 320 11.76 25.58 -15.87
N VAL A 321 10.58 26.07 -16.26
CA VAL A 321 10.34 27.47 -16.58
C VAL A 321 10.03 28.26 -15.30
N VAL A 322 10.89 29.21 -14.98
CA VAL A 322 10.74 30.14 -13.85
C VAL A 322 10.44 31.53 -14.39
N PHE A 323 9.18 31.76 -14.79
CA PHE A 323 8.72 33.01 -15.38
C PHE A 323 7.31 33.37 -14.93
N SER A 324 7.10 34.64 -14.56
CA SER A 324 5.80 35.16 -14.17
C SER A 324 5.15 35.93 -15.32
N PHE A 325 3.91 35.59 -15.66
CA PHE A 325 3.13 36.20 -16.73
C PHE A 325 2.26 37.38 -16.27
N GLU A 326 2.53 37.98 -15.10
CA GLU A 326 1.75 39.10 -14.55
C GLU A 326 1.67 40.31 -15.51
N ASP A 327 2.72 40.54 -16.30
CA ASP A 327 2.77 41.60 -17.31
C ASP A 327 2.00 41.25 -18.60
N TYR A 328 1.48 40.03 -18.71
CA TYR A 328 0.75 39.47 -19.84
C TYR A 328 -0.63 38.91 -19.43
N PRO A 329 -1.50 39.72 -18.80
CA PRO A 329 -2.71 39.24 -18.11
C PRO A 329 -3.74 38.56 -19.02
N ASN A 330 -3.69 38.84 -20.34
CA ASN A 330 -4.62 38.26 -21.32
C ASN A 330 -4.01 37.09 -22.11
N LEU A 331 -2.76 36.69 -21.82
CA LEU A 331 -2.08 35.67 -22.61
C LEU A 331 -2.78 34.31 -22.50
N PHE A 332 -3.18 33.96 -21.28
CA PHE A 332 -3.89 32.73 -20.94
C PHE A 332 -5.37 33.01 -20.68
N ALA A 333 -5.95 34.00 -21.35
CA ALA A 333 -7.36 34.34 -21.24
C ALA A 333 -8.07 34.12 -22.57
N GLU A 334 -9.27 33.55 -22.52
CA GLU A 334 -10.23 33.58 -23.61
C GLU A 334 -11.02 34.90 -23.53
N LEU A 335 -11.11 35.61 -24.66
CA LEU A 335 -11.75 36.92 -24.72
C LEU A 335 -13.03 36.87 -25.55
N ASP A 336 -14.08 37.54 -25.10
CA ASP A 336 -15.29 37.75 -25.90
C ASP A 336 -15.05 38.74 -27.05
N ALA A 337 -16.04 38.88 -27.93
CA ALA A 337 -16.01 39.84 -29.02
C ALA A 337 -15.87 41.32 -28.56
N ALA A 338 -16.07 41.60 -27.26
CA ALA A 338 -15.91 42.90 -26.64
C ALA A 338 -14.57 43.06 -25.90
N GLY A 339 -13.71 42.03 -25.87
CA GLY A 339 -12.41 42.02 -25.22
C GLY A 339 -12.45 41.75 -23.71
N ASN A 340 -13.56 41.25 -23.17
CA ASN A 340 -13.66 40.82 -21.77
C ASN A 340 -13.21 39.37 -21.62
N VAL A 341 -12.53 39.07 -20.51
CA VAL A 341 -12.13 37.70 -20.17
C VAL A 341 -13.37 36.87 -19.85
N ILE A 342 -13.55 35.75 -20.56
CA ILE A 342 -14.64 34.78 -20.35
C ILE A 342 -14.15 33.57 -19.56
N SER A 343 -12.94 33.09 -19.85
CA SER A 343 -12.33 31.92 -19.22
C SER A 343 -10.82 32.11 -19.16
N ASN A 344 -10.16 31.38 -18.26
CA ASN A 344 -8.70 31.26 -18.24
C ASN A 344 -8.33 29.91 -18.85
N LEU A 345 -7.29 29.92 -19.67
CA LEU A 345 -6.74 28.75 -20.35
C LEU A 345 -5.54 28.23 -19.57
N ASN A 346 -5.40 26.91 -19.47
CA ASN A 346 -4.15 26.29 -19.05
C ASN A 346 -3.12 26.27 -20.19
N VAL A 347 -1.92 25.73 -19.94
CA VAL A 347 -0.84 25.68 -20.95
C VAL A 347 -1.22 24.83 -22.15
N ARG A 348 -1.81 23.65 -21.92
CA ARG A 348 -2.24 22.72 -22.99
C ARG A 348 -3.28 23.37 -23.90
N GLU A 349 -4.33 23.96 -23.33
CA GLU A 349 -5.39 24.64 -24.08
C GLU A 349 -4.82 25.82 -24.88
N LYS A 350 -3.87 26.55 -24.28
CA LYS A 350 -3.20 27.66 -24.96
C LYS A 350 -2.35 27.19 -26.14
N ALA A 351 -1.60 26.10 -25.98
CA ALA A 351 -0.72 25.57 -27.00
C ALA A 351 -1.48 24.89 -28.15
N THR A 352 -2.51 24.10 -27.83
CA THR A 352 -3.33 23.37 -28.80
C THR A 352 -4.38 24.23 -29.49
N GLY A 353 -4.73 25.39 -28.91
CA GLY A 353 -5.78 26.27 -29.41
C GLY A 353 -7.18 25.66 -29.34
N THR A 354 -7.36 24.63 -28.52
CA THR A 354 -8.63 23.94 -28.28
C THR A 354 -9.06 24.20 -26.84
N THR A 355 -10.23 24.82 -26.66
CA THR A 355 -10.96 24.77 -25.40
C THR A 355 -11.76 23.48 -25.43
N ASP A 356 -11.34 22.47 -24.67
CA ASP A 356 -12.22 21.32 -24.48
C ASP A 356 -13.42 21.81 -23.65
N ASP A 357 -14.63 21.50 -24.11
CA ASP A 357 -15.79 21.48 -23.22
C ASP A 357 -15.43 20.43 -22.17
N SER A 358 -14.91 20.87 -21.02
CA SER A 358 -14.34 20.04 -19.95
C SER A 358 -15.01 18.68 -19.97
N ALA A 359 -14.36 17.68 -20.58
CA ALA A 359 -14.88 16.33 -20.61
C ALA A 359 -14.89 15.92 -19.14
N GLY A 360 -16.04 16.12 -18.50
CA GLY A 360 -16.12 16.28 -17.06
C GLY A 360 -15.36 15.14 -16.42
N ILE A 361 -14.36 15.47 -15.59
CA ILE A 361 -13.53 14.50 -14.86
C ILE A 361 -14.48 13.43 -14.35
N SER A 362 -14.47 12.27 -15.01
CA SER A 362 -15.44 11.24 -14.77
C SER A 362 -15.00 10.54 -13.51
N THR A 363 -15.51 11.05 -12.40
CA THR A 363 -15.42 10.40 -11.12
C THR A 363 -16.28 9.15 -11.15
N ILE A 364 -15.67 8.01 -10.81
CA ILE A 364 -16.41 6.79 -10.51
C ILE A 364 -16.53 6.77 -8.99
N GLU A 365 -17.76 6.87 -8.48
CA GLU A 365 -18.03 6.47 -7.10
C GLU A 365 -17.71 4.97 -7.01
N VAL A 366 -16.60 4.63 -6.37
CA VAL A 366 -16.38 3.25 -5.91
C VAL A 366 -17.18 3.17 -4.62
N ASP A 367 -18.47 2.88 -4.72
CA ASP A 367 -19.32 2.61 -3.58
C ASP A 367 -18.76 1.39 -2.85
N GLU A 368 -18.17 1.58 -1.65
CA GLU A 368 -17.68 0.45 -0.85
C GLU A 368 -18.82 -0.51 -0.41
N ASN A 369 -20.08 -0.15 -0.69
CA ASN A 369 -21.31 -0.85 -0.35
C ASN A 369 -22.24 -1.19 -1.56
N ASP A 370 -21.91 -0.89 -2.83
CA ASP A 370 -22.73 -1.34 -3.97
C ASP A 370 -22.44 -2.82 -4.20
N VAL A 371 -23.34 -3.69 -3.75
CA VAL A 371 -23.25 -5.15 -3.88
C VAL A 371 -23.44 -5.64 -5.33
N SER A 372 -23.31 -4.75 -6.31
CA SER A 372 -23.04 -5.06 -7.72
C SER A 372 -21.65 -4.63 -8.20
N ASN A 373 -20.80 -4.04 -7.36
CA ASN A 373 -19.41 -3.72 -7.65
C ASN A 373 -18.43 -3.50 -6.45
N ASP A 374 -18.80 -3.81 -5.20
CA ASP A 374 -17.85 -3.90 -4.08
C ASP A 374 -18.09 -5.15 -3.19
N PRO A 375 -17.13 -6.10 -3.18
CA PRO A 375 -17.17 -7.31 -2.38
C PRO A 375 -16.27 -7.30 -1.11
N TYR A 376 -16.02 -6.19 -0.40
CA TYR A 376 -14.95 -6.13 0.63
C TYR A 376 -15.24 -5.60 2.06
N SER A 377 -16.50 -5.52 2.52
CA SER A 377 -16.76 -5.29 3.96
C SER A 377 -16.41 -6.51 4.84
N VAL A 378 -15.17 -6.61 5.35
CA VAL A 378 -14.78 -7.66 6.32
C VAL A 378 -15.43 -7.39 7.69
N THR A 379 -16.46 -8.15 8.05
CA THR A 379 -16.94 -8.22 9.44
C THR A 379 -16.04 -9.15 10.24
N VAL A 380 -15.14 -8.58 11.04
CA VAL A 380 -14.50 -9.32 12.13
C VAL A 380 -15.54 -9.48 13.25
N ILE A 381 -16.07 -10.69 13.40
CA ILE A 381 -16.86 -11.07 14.59
C ILE A 381 -15.84 -11.41 15.68
N GLY A 382 -15.47 -10.40 16.47
CA GLY A 382 -14.79 -10.66 17.74
C GLY A 382 -15.71 -11.46 18.66
N ALA A 383 -15.23 -12.61 19.12
CA ALA A 383 -15.92 -13.46 20.08
C ALA A 383 -16.15 -12.73 21.42
N GLU A 384 -17.42 -12.75 21.84
CA GLU A 384 -18.01 -12.70 23.19
C GLU A 384 -17.71 -11.56 24.19
N ASP A 385 -18.73 -10.69 24.30
CA ASP A 385 -19.63 -10.49 25.45
C ASP A 385 -19.09 -10.05 26.83
N GLY A 386 -19.56 -8.88 27.29
CA GLY A 386 -19.32 -8.39 28.66
C GLY A 386 -19.62 -6.91 28.91
N VAL A 387 -20.90 -6.58 29.07
CA VAL A 387 -21.47 -5.27 29.47
C VAL A 387 -20.66 -4.48 30.53
N SER A 388 -20.39 -3.18 30.27
CA SER A 388 -20.74 -2.11 31.22
C SER A 388 -20.95 -0.74 30.56
N ILE A 389 -22.06 -0.11 30.92
CA ILE A 389 -22.44 1.26 30.59
C ILE A 389 -21.74 2.20 31.58
N GLY A 390 -21.10 3.27 31.10
CA GLY A 390 -20.82 4.43 31.95
C GLY A 390 -19.66 5.30 31.47
N GLY A 391 -19.99 6.55 31.14
CA GLY A 391 -19.08 7.60 30.66
C GLY A 391 -17.68 7.62 31.29
N GLY A 392 -16.71 7.68 30.41
CA GLY A 392 -15.30 7.94 30.68
C GLY A 392 -14.54 7.72 29.37
N TYR A 393 -14.02 8.79 28.81
CA TYR A 393 -13.13 8.74 27.63
C TYR A 393 -11.96 7.81 27.97
N ASP A 394 -11.82 6.70 27.25
CA ASP A 394 -10.62 5.87 27.29
C ASP A 394 -9.98 5.89 25.90
N MET A 395 -8.75 6.40 25.85
CA MET A 395 -7.96 6.52 24.63
C MET A 395 -7.12 5.25 24.47
N THR A 396 -7.71 4.22 23.89
CA THR A 396 -6.96 3.11 23.29
C THR A 396 -7.38 3.01 21.84
N TYR A 397 -6.65 3.72 20.97
CA TYR A 397 -6.78 3.55 19.53
C TYR A 397 -6.40 2.11 19.18
N GLU A 398 -7.40 1.29 18.90
CA GLU A 398 -7.23 -0.04 18.30
C GLU A 398 -6.95 0.11 16.81
N ASN A 399 -5.97 -0.63 16.31
CA ASN A 399 -5.63 -0.69 14.90
C ASN A 399 -6.58 -1.65 14.13
N ILE A 400 -6.39 -1.70 12.82
CA ILE A 400 -6.94 -2.61 11.80
C ILE A 400 -7.41 -4.00 12.25
N ASP A 401 -6.69 -4.63 13.19
CA ASP A 401 -6.88 -6.00 13.68
C ASP A 401 -7.01 -6.11 15.21
N GLY A 402 -7.50 -5.06 15.88
CA GLY A 402 -7.64 -5.03 17.34
C GLY A 402 -6.32 -4.95 18.12
N LEU A 403 -5.21 -4.68 17.41
CA LEU A 403 -3.89 -4.49 18.02
C LEU A 403 -3.71 -3.04 18.47
N PRO A 404 -3.17 -2.76 19.67
CA PRO A 404 -2.83 -1.41 20.07
C PRO A 404 -1.82 -0.80 19.09
N VAL A 405 -1.99 0.47 18.71
CA VAL A 405 -1.03 1.18 17.82
C VAL A 405 0.41 1.14 18.39
N SER A 406 0.56 1.08 19.71
CA SER A 406 1.87 0.93 20.39
C SER A 406 2.56 -0.43 20.16
N GLU A 407 1.81 -1.45 19.74
CA GLU A 407 2.36 -2.77 19.40
C GLU A 407 2.84 -2.84 17.94
N ILE A 408 2.37 -1.96 17.05
CA ILE A 408 2.77 -1.95 15.64
C ILE A 408 4.26 -1.65 15.51
N ARG A 409 4.96 -2.49 14.74
CA ARG A 409 6.41 -2.41 14.51
C ARG A 409 6.75 -1.84 13.15
N THR A 410 5.91 -2.10 12.15
CA THR A 410 6.13 -1.68 10.76
C THR A 410 4.88 -1.06 10.18
N TYR A 411 5.05 0.03 9.44
CA TYR A 411 4.01 0.62 8.61
C TYR A 411 4.39 0.41 7.14
N ILE A 412 3.54 -0.27 6.38
CA ILE A 412 3.76 -0.48 4.94
C ILE A 412 2.86 0.45 4.12
N PRO A 413 3.35 0.96 2.97
CA PRO A 413 2.54 1.76 2.05
C PRO A 413 1.30 1.03 1.52
N GLY A 414 1.36 -0.29 1.36
CA GLY A 414 0.28 -1.08 0.79
C GLY A 414 0.14 -0.95 -0.72
N ILE A 415 -1.03 -1.36 -1.20
CA ILE A 415 -1.45 -1.15 -2.59
C ILE A 415 -2.18 0.21 -2.66
N PRO A 416 -1.70 1.15 -3.50
CA PRO A 416 -2.35 2.45 -3.68
C PRO A 416 -3.83 2.30 -4.06
N GLY A 417 -4.72 3.08 -3.43
CA GLY A 417 -6.16 3.05 -3.71
C GLY A 417 -6.88 1.74 -3.34
N ALA A 418 -6.18 0.80 -2.70
CA ALA A 418 -6.68 -0.55 -2.42
C ALA A 418 -6.42 -0.92 -0.96
N ARG A 419 -6.83 -0.01 -0.07
CA ARG A 419 -6.64 -0.14 1.37
C ARG A 419 -7.19 -1.48 1.85
N GLN A 420 -8.46 -1.79 1.58
CA GLN A 420 -9.12 -3.02 2.03
C GLN A 420 -8.42 -4.32 1.56
N ARG A 421 -7.92 -4.35 0.33
CA ARG A 421 -7.13 -5.49 -0.20
C ARG A 421 -5.79 -5.62 0.53
N THR A 422 -5.14 -4.50 0.82
CA THR A 422 -3.95 -4.48 1.69
C THR A 422 -4.27 -4.96 3.10
N ARG A 423 -5.42 -4.56 3.65
CA ARG A 423 -5.87 -4.99 4.98
C ARG A 423 -5.97 -6.51 5.05
N CYS A 424 -6.57 -7.16 4.05
CA CYS A 424 -6.75 -8.61 4.02
C CYS A 424 -5.42 -9.39 4.19
N VAL A 425 -4.37 -8.97 3.47
CA VAL A 425 -3.03 -9.59 3.61
C VAL A 425 -2.39 -9.25 4.96
N LEU A 426 -2.52 -8.01 5.42
CA LEU A 426 -2.01 -7.58 6.73
C LEU A 426 -2.67 -8.33 7.90
N THR A 427 -3.97 -8.62 7.80
CA THR A 427 -4.70 -9.40 8.80
C THR A 427 -4.11 -10.80 8.93
N ALA A 428 -3.78 -11.47 7.81
CA ALA A 428 -3.10 -12.77 7.86
C ALA A 428 -1.73 -12.69 8.56
N ILE A 429 -0.93 -11.66 8.25
CA ILE A 429 0.37 -11.42 8.90
C ILE A 429 0.20 -11.18 10.41
N ASN A 430 -0.80 -10.40 10.80
CA ASN A 430 -1.03 -10.05 12.20
C ASN A 430 -1.65 -11.21 12.99
N ILE A 431 -2.42 -12.11 12.36
CA ILE A 431 -2.80 -13.40 12.94
C ILE A 431 -1.54 -14.20 13.31
N SER A 432 -0.53 -14.25 12.43
CA SER A 432 0.74 -14.93 12.73
C SER A 432 1.43 -14.34 13.95
N TYR A 433 1.46 -13.02 14.07
CA TYR A 433 2.01 -12.36 15.26
C TYR A 433 1.23 -12.73 16.52
N ARG A 434 -0.11 -12.62 16.52
CA ARG A 434 -0.93 -12.92 17.71
C ARG A 434 -0.74 -14.36 18.16
N PHE A 435 -0.82 -15.30 17.23
CA PHE A 435 -0.62 -16.72 17.52
C PHE A 435 0.77 -17.00 18.08
N LEU A 436 1.83 -16.46 17.45
CA LEU A 436 3.21 -16.68 17.91
C LEU A 436 3.50 -15.98 19.24
N LYS A 437 2.88 -14.82 19.50
CA LYS A 437 2.97 -14.12 20.79
C LYS A 437 2.47 -15.01 21.91
N ASP A 438 1.30 -15.64 21.72
CA ASP A 438 0.70 -16.56 22.69
C ASP A 438 1.48 -17.88 22.78
N TYR A 439 1.92 -18.42 21.63
CA TYR A 439 2.64 -19.70 21.58
C TYR A 439 4.05 -19.62 22.19
N LEU A 440 4.74 -18.50 21.99
CA LEU A 440 6.11 -18.29 22.50
C LEU A 440 6.13 -17.67 23.90
N ASP A 441 4.96 -17.39 24.51
CA ASP A 441 4.84 -16.64 25.76
C ASP A 441 5.63 -15.31 25.73
N TRP A 442 5.51 -14.56 24.63
CA TRP A 442 6.20 -13.26 24.48
C TRP A 442 5.52 -12.21 25.39
N MET A 443 5.92 -12.25 26.66
CA MET A 443 5.51 -11.48 27.85
C MET A 443 4.54 -12.17 28.82
N ALA A 444 5.12 -13.05 29.66
CA ALA A 444 5.03 -12.88 31.11
C ALA A 444 6.07 -11.86 31.62
#